data_AF-A0A812K1H0-F1
#
_entry.id   AF-A0A812K1H0-F1
#
_cell.length_a   1.000
_cell.length_b   1.000
_cell.length_c   1.000
_cell.angle_alpha   90.00
_cell.angle_beta   90.00
_cell.angle_gamma   90.00
#
_symmetry.space_group_name_H-M   'P 1'
#
loop_
_entity.id
_entity.type
_entity.pdbx_description
1 polymer ?
#
loop_
_entity_poly.entity_id
_entity_poly.type
_entity_poly.pdbx_seq_one_letter_code
_entity_poly.pdbx_strand_id
1 'polypeptide(L)'
;MLGRLRTRAQRSFAHIPRFRPPARGATSRRELVEGLAAAVEHNPAVAPHIAELLDDATADKVAKVLETVASEGEATPTKTQLRMVATAAAIPFFGFGVLDNAIMILLGEVIDATLCVQFGLSTMAAAALGNTFSDAVGVFSGTLVEEMAAKYGVEAPKLTRVQEGLAVTKNYERWGQLVGICVGCLVGMFPLLFMDHSDVRKREKALDEMFDVVVESVTKLLDCEAALLFLVDYEKRHLYLRSSSDHALKDHLHIGEGVAGRVAETGHFMNVDDLRKTELYNPKRHDDYFGTGVSVRSVLCMPVIGVDPADQETKVLGVLQLINKRGTEGHGFLDRDEDVCAALCSQISTSLSTAYGLSSSFRAALERYERALNMPGVRLNPAQDSRLENIYEEVMRDCTEVLRASATILMVGDVGHKDDLILKVSDKLPSFRTSAAEAPVLHKCKE
;
A
#
# COMPACT_ATOMS: atom_id res chain seq x y z
N MET A 1 7.25 26.60 -13.38
CA MET A 1 7.19 25.86 -14.68
C MET A 1 6.01 26.28 -15.58
N LEU A 2 5.36 27.43 -15.31
CA LEU A 2 4.21 27.97 -16.06
C LEU A 2 4.57 28.99 -17.16
N GLY A 3 5.86 29.30 -17.36
CA GLY A 3 6.31 30.29 -18.34
C GLY A 3 6.72 29.72 -19.71
N ARG A 4 6.79 28.39 -19.87
CA ARG A 4 7.32 27.74 -21.09
C ARG A 4 6.26 27.03 -21.97
N LEU A 5 5.00 27.01 -21.56
CA LEU A 5 3.90 26.49 -22.38
C LEU A 5 3.28 27.54 -23.32
N ARG A 6 3.66 28.82 -23.18
CA ARG A 6 3.18 29.90 -24.06
C ARG A 6 3.90 30.01 -25.41
N THR A 7 4.98 29.25 -25.64
CA THR A 7 5.83 29.39 -26.85
C THR A 7 5.75 28.23 -27.83
N ARG A 8 4.87 27.23 -27.61
CA ARG A 8 4.72 26.09 -28.55
C ARG A 8 3.43 26.14 -29.39
N ALA A 9 2.46 26.97 -29.04
CA ALA A 9 1.23 27.19 -29.83
C ALA A 9 1.36 28.25 -30.95
N GLN A 10 2.57 28.77 -31.22
CA GLN A 10 2.82 29.77 -32.28
C GLN A 10 3.64 29.23 -33.47
N ARG A 11 3.81 27.90 -33.59
CA ARG A 11 4.48 27.29 -34.74
C ARG A 11 3.60 26.25 -35.42
N SER A 12 2.40 26.66 -35.80
CA SER A 12 1.83 26.14 -37.04
C SER A 12 2.43 26.99 -38.15
N PHE A 13 3.29 26.38 -38.98
CA PHE A 13 3.76 26.97 -40.24
C PHE A 13 2.55 27.14 -41.16
N ALA A 14 1.78 28.19 -40.92
CA ALA A 14 0.93 28.76 -41.94
C ALA A 14 1.88 29.32 -43.00
N HIS A 15 1.75 28.82 -44.23
CA HIS A 15 2.23 29.49 -45.43
C HIS A 15 1.99 31.00 -45.29
N ILE A 16 3.05 31.78 -45.07
CA ILE A 16 2.96 33.23 -45.20
C ILE A 16 2.66 33.46 -46.68
N PRO A 17 1.49 34.01 -47.05
CA PRO A 17 1.21 34.31 -48.45
C PRO A 17 2.31 35.23 -48.98
N ARG A 18 2.94 34.85 -50.10
CA ARG A 18 3.98 35.67 -50.73
C ARG A 18 3.41 37.06 -51.00
N PHE A 19 3.97 38.09 -50.37
CA PHE A 19 3.66 39.47 -50.69
C PHE A 19 3.90 39.69 -52.19
N ARG A 20 2.84 40.06 -52.92
CA ARG A 20 2.91 40.33 -54.36
C ARG A 20 2.76 41.84 -54.53
N PRO A 21 3.80 42.56 -55.01
CA PRO A 21 3.68 44.00 -55.18
C PRO A 21 2.57 44.31 -56.20
N PRO A 22 1.76 45.36 -55.99
CA PRO A 22 0.74 45.74 -56.93
C PRO A 22 1.36 46.07 -58.30
N ALA A 23 0.69 45.68 -59.38
CA ALA A 23 1.15 45.94 -60.74
C ALA A 23 1.19 47.46 -60.99
N ARG A 24 2.31 47.96 -61.54
CA ARG A 24 2.46 49.36 -61.92
C ARG A 24 1.42 49.71 -62.99
N GLY A 25 0.47 50.60 -62.68
CA GLY A 25 -0.35 51.25 -63.70
C GLY A 25 -1.82 51.53 -63.37
N ALA A 26 -2.41 50.91 -62.35
CA ALA A 26 -3.76 51.28 -61.87
C ALA A 26 -3.98 50.71 -60.48
N THR A 27 -3.59 51.45 -59.45
CA THR A 27 -3.95 51.15 -58.06
C THR A 27 -4.85 52.25 -57.54
N SER A 28 -6.03 51.88 -57.07
CA SER A 28 -6.89 52.80 -56.33
C SER A 28 -6.18 53.22 -55.03
N ARG A 29 -6.53 54.40 -54.49
CA ARG A 29 -5.99 54.86 -53.19
C ARG A 29 -6.20 53.83 -52.08
N ARG A 30 -7.26 53.02 -52.18
CA ARG A 30 -7.59 51.95 -51.23
C ARG A 30 -6.62 50.76 -51.33
N GLU A 31 -6.37 50.26 -52.54
CA GLU A 31 -5.43 49.15 -52.77
C GLU A 31 -3.99 49.54 -52.38
N LEU A 32 -3.62 50.81 -52.55
CA LEU A 32 -2.34 51.33 -52.10
C LEU A 32 -2.19 51.26 -50.58
N VAL A 33 -3.22 51.67 -49.83
CA VAL A 33 -3.23 51.64 -48.36
C VAL A 33 -3.23 50.20 -47.83
N GLU A 34 -4.03 49.31 -48.45
CA GLU A 34 -4.04 47.87 -48.11
C GLU A 34 -2.68 47.21 -48.40
N GLY A 35 -2.02 47.58 -49.51
CA GLY A 35 -0.67 47.12 -49.84
C GLY A 35 0.41 47.64 -48.88
N LEU A 36 0.32 48.90 -48.44
CA LEU A 36 1.23 49.48 -47.43
C LEU A 36 1.07 48.78 -46.08
N ALA A 37 -0.16 48.52 -45.64
CA ALA A 37 -0.43 47.80 -44.40
C ALA A 37 0.19 46.39 -44.41
N ALA A 38 0.00 45.65 -45.50
CA ALA A 38 0.60 44.31 -45.67
C ALA A 38 2.14 44.34 -45.72
N ALA A 39 2.73 45.37 -46.33
CA ALA A 39 4.19 45.53 -46.40
C ALA A 39 4.81 45.81 -45.02
N VAL A 40 4.18 46.67 -44.21
CA VAL A 40 4.64 46.99 -42.85
C VAL A 40 4.48 45.79 -41.91
N GLU A 41 3.39 45.03 -42.03
CA GLU A 41 3.17 43.80 -41.25
C GLU A 41 4.21 42.72 -41.59
N HIS A 42 4.62 42.62 -42.86
CA HIS A 42 5.63 41.67 -43.30
C HIS A 42 7.07 42.10 -42.94
N ASN A 43 7.38 43.40 -42.99
CA ASN A 43 8.68 43.95 -42.64
C ASN A 43 8.56 45.32 -41.95
N PRO A 44 8.65 45.39 -40.61
CA PRO A 44 8.53 46.63 -39.85
C PRO A 44 9.58 47.69 -40.20
N ALA A 45 10.72 47.30 -40.77
CA ALA A 45 11.79 48.23 -41.17
C ALA A 45 11.43 49.12 -42.37
N VAL A 46 10.29 48.85 -43.04
CA VAL A 46 9.79 49.68 -44.15
C VAL A 46 9.02 50.90 -43.63
N ALA A 47 8.57 50.90 -42.38
CA ALA A 47 7.77 51.98 -41.79
C ALA A 47 8.46 53.38 -41.82
N PRO A 48 9.77 53.53 -41.52
CA PRO A 48 10.45 54.82 -41.62
C PRO A 48 10.49 55.36 -43.05
N HIS A 49 10.68 54.48 -44.04
CA HIS A 49 10.69 54.87 -45.46
C HIS A 49 9.32 55.31 -45.96
N ILE A 50 8.24 54.75 -45.41
CA ILE A 50 6.88 55.21 -45.70
C ILE A 50 6.62 56.57 -45.04
N ALA A 51 7.15 56.79 -43.84
CA ALA A 51 7.01 58.06 -43.14
C ALA A 51 7.67 59.23 -43.89
N GLU A 52 8.82 59.00 -44.53
CA GLU A 52 9.51 60.01 -45.37
C GLU A 52 8.72 60.44 -46.61
N LEU A 53 7.72 59.65 -47.03
CA LEU A 53 6.89 59.93 -48.21
C LEU A 53 5.60 60.69 -47.89
N LEU A 54 5.28 60.88 -46.60
CA LEU A 54 4.10 61.62 -46.15
C LEU A 54 4.46 63.11 -46.00
N ASP A 55 3.67 63.99 -46.61
CA ASP A 55 3.75 65.43 -46.32
C ASP A 55 3.05 65.76 -44.99
N ASP A 56 3.43 66.88 -44.36
CA ASP A 56 2.91 67.28 -43.05
C ASP A 56 1.36 67.36 -43.03
N ALA A 57 0.77 67.84 -44.13
CA ALA A 57 -0.68 67.98 -44.25
C ALA A 57 -1.43 66.62 -44.37
N THR A 58 -0.81 65.59 -44.95
CA THR A 58 -1.38 64.24 -44.98
C THR A 58 -1.11 63.51 -43.67
N ALA A 59 0.07 63.72 -43.06
CA ALA A 59 0.40 63.19 -41.75
C ALA A 59 -0.62 63.64 -40.68
N ASP A 60 -1.00 64.92 -40.66
CA ASP A 60 -2.03 65.46 -39.75
C ASP A 60 -3.42 64.84 -39.99
N LYS A 61 -3.81 64.64 -41.26
CA LYS A 61 -5.09 64.00 -41.59
C LYS A 61 -5.11 62.53 -41.19
N VAL A 62 -3.99 61.83 -41.39
CA VAL A 62 -3.83 60.44 -40.97
C VAL A 62 -3.81 60.34 -39.44
N ALA A 63 -3.11 61.25 -38.75
CA ALA A 63 -3.11 61.33 -37.29
C ALA A 63 -4.52 61.54 -36.74
N LYS A 64 -5.31 62.44 -37.35
CA LYS A 64 -6.71 62.65 -36.95
C LYS A 64 -7.59 61.41 -37.17
N VAL A 65 -7.39 60.69 -38.27
CA VAL A 65 -8.08 59.39 -38.50
C VAL A 65 -7.64 58.35 -37.47
N LEU A 66 -6.35 58.27 -37.14
CA LEU A 66 -5.82 57.38 -36.11
C LEU A 66 -6.35 57.73 -34.71
N GLU A 67 -6.51 59.01 -34.38
CA GLU A 67 -7.15 59.48 -33.14
C GLU A 67 -8.63 59.08 -33.09
N THR A 68 -9.35 59.19 -34.21
CA THR A 68 -10.75 58.77 -34.30
C THR A 68 -10.87 57.25 -34.09
N VAL A 69 -10.01 56.46 -34.72
CA VAL A 69 -9.98 54.99 -34.57
C VAL A 69 -9.53 54.58 -33.16
N ALA A 70 -8.61 55.31 -32.53
CA ALA A 70 -8.21 55.09 -31.15
C ALA A 70 -9.38 55.33 -30.18
N SER A 71 -10.19 56.37 -30.44
CA SER A 71 -11.39 56.68 -29.62
C SER A 71 -12.53 55.66 -29.80
N GLU A 72 -12.66 55.01 -30.96
CA GLU A 72 -13.64 53.93 -31.18
C GLU A 72 -13.21 52.59 -30.56
N GLY A 73 -11.90 52.38 -30.35
CA GLY A 73 -11.33 51.15 -29.79
C GLY A 73 -11.41 50.99 -28.26
N GLU A 74 -11.84 52.02 -27.54
CA GLU A 74 -11.86 52.07 -26.07
C GLU A 74 -13.16 51.54 -25.41
N ALA A 75 -14.19 51.21 -26.19
CA ALA A 75 -15.45 50.73 -25.60
C ALA A 75 -15.22 49.39 -24.87
N THR A 76 -15.42 49.39 -23.55
CA THR A 76 -15.36 48.18 -22.72
C THR A 76 -16.30 47.09 -23.26
N PRO A 77 -15.88 45.81 -23.28
CA PRO A 77 -16.72 44.74 -23.79
C PRO A 77 -18.02 44.65 -23.03
N THR A 78 -19.10 44.39 -23.76
CA THR A 78 -20.45 44.29 -23.19
C THR A 78 -20.55 43.09 -22.24
N LYS A 79 -21.50 43.13 -21.29
CA LYS A 79 -21.75 42.01 -20.36
C LYS A 79 -22.03 40.69 -21.08
N THR A 80 -22.67 40.74 -22.25
CA THR A 80 -22.92 39.55 -23.09
C THR A 80 -21.63 38.99 -23.65
N GLN A 81 -20.74 39.83 -24.19
CA GLN A 81 -19.42 39.41 -24.67
C GLN A 81 -18.56 38.82 -23.53
N LEU A 82 -18.57 39.44 -22.36
CA LEU A 82 -17.85 38.94 -21.19
C LEU A 82 -18.35 37.56 -20.71
N ARG A 83 -19.67 37.33 -20.74
CA ARG A 83 -20.25 36.01 -20.46
C ARG A 83 -19.83 34.98 -21.51
N MET A 84 -19.81 35.34 -22.79
CA MET A 84 -19.33 34.45 -23.85
C MET A 84 -17.85 34.10 -23.67
N VAL A 85 -17.00 35.05 -23.27
CA VAL A 85 -15.59 34.78 -22.93
C VAL A 85 -15.50 33.76 -21.80
N ALA A 86 -16.26 33.95 -20.71
CA ALA A 86 -16.25 33.02 -19.60
C ALA A 86 -16.74 31.61 -20.00
N THR A 87 -17.82 31.50 -20.78
CA THR A 87 -18.35 30.21 -21.24
C THR A 87 -17.39 29.51 -22.20
N ALA A 88 -16.80 30.24 -23.15
CA ALA A 88 -15.81 29.69 -24.07
C ALA A 88 -14.55 29.22 -23.34
N ALA A 89 -14.14 29.93 -22.28
CA ALA A 89 -13.02 29.55 -21.43
C ALA A 89 -13.35 28.37 -20.49
N ALA A 90 -14.61 28.18 -20.10
CA ALA A 90 -15.01 27.12 -19.19
C ALA A 90 -15.01 25.73 -19.85
N ILE A 91 -15.42 25.62 -21.11
CA ILE A 91 -15.62 24.33 -21.80
C ILE A 91 -14.34 23.50 -21.88
N PRO A 92 -13.19 24.07 -22.31
CA PRO A 92 -11.96 23.32 -22.36
C PRO A 92 -11.53 22.77 -20.99
N PHE A 93 -11.65 23.62 -19.98
CA PHE A 93 -11.24 23.32 -18.61
C PHE A 93 -12.20 22.37 -17.89
N PHE A 94 -13.48 22.35 -18.29
CA PHE A 94 -14.42 21.31 -17.90
C PHE A 94 -13.96 19.94 -18.41
N GLY A 95 -13.64 19.82 -19.71
CA GLY A 95 -13.11 18.58 -20.28
C GLY A 95 -11.82 18.11 -19.61
N PHE A 96 -10.90 19.05 -19.34
CA PHE A 96 -9.69 18.79 -18.57
C PHE A 96 -10.01 18.25 -17.17
N GLY A 97 -10.87 18.94 -16.39
CA GLY A 97 -11.21 18.50 -15.03
C GLY A 97 -11.93 17.14 -14.96
N VAL A 98 -12.76 16.81 -15.97
CA VAL A 98 -13.40 15.48 -16.07
C VAL A 98 -12.37 14.40 -16.28
N LEU A 99 -11.50 14.57 -17.29
CA LEU A 99 -10.45 13.60 -17.60
C LEU A 99 -9.47 13.48 -16.44
N ASP A 100 -9.11 14.60 -15.82
CA ASP A 100 -8.10 14.64 -14.77
C ASP A 100 -8.52 13.83 -13.54
N ASN A 101 -9.71 14.11 -13.00
CA ASN A 101 -10.23 13.35 -11.87
C ASN A 101 -10.57 11.90 -12.23
N ALA A 102 -11.11 11.64 -13.42
CA ALA A 102 -11.49 10.28 -13.80
C ALA A 102 -10.26 9.37 -13.98
N ILE A 103 -9.22 9.87 -14.65
CA ILE A 103 -7.96 9.17 -14.85
C ILE A 103 -7.24 8.99 -13.51
N MET A 104 -7.15 10.05 -12.69
CA MET A 104 -6.57 9.96 -11.35
C MET A 104 -7.21 8.84 -10.52
N ILE A 105 -8.54 8.72 -10.52
CA ILE A 105 -9.26 7.69 -9.75
C ILE A 105 -8.95 6.29 -10.29
N LEU A 106 -9.07 6.08 -11.60
CA LEU A 106 -8.85 4.76 -12.22
C LEU A 106 -7.41 4.28 -12.11
N LEU A 107 -6.43 5.17 -12.37
CA LEU A 107 -5.01 4.83 -12.20
C LEU A 107 -4.64 4.73 -10.71
N GLY A 108 -5.19 5.59 -9.87
CA GLY A 108 -4.98 5.55 -8.43
C GLY A 108 -5.34 4.20 -7.84
N GLU A 109 -6.46 3.60 -8.25
CA GLU A 109 -6.87 2.27 -7.81
C GLU A 109 -5.88 1.18 -8.25
N VAL A 110 -5.42 1.21 -9.51
CA VAL A 110 -4.43 0.25 -10.01
C VAL A 110 -3.11 0.38 -9.24
N ILE A 111 -2.68 1.60 -8.95
CA ILE A 111 -1.46 1.88 -8.19
C ILE A 111 -1.62 1.44 -6.73
N ASP A 112 -2.79 1.65 -6.13
CA ASP A 112 -3.11 1.24 -4.77
C ASP A 112 -3.07 -0.29 -4.62
N ALA A 113 -3.71 -1.00 -5.55
CA ALA A 113 -3.75 -2.46 -5.56
C ALA A 113 -2.40 -3.13 -5.86
N THR A 114 -1.42 -2.41 -6.43
CA THR A 114 -0.13 -2.97 -6.83
C THR A 114 1.02 -2.41 -6.00
N LEU A 115 1.40 -1.15 -6.26
CA LEU A 115 2.56 -0.51 -5.66
C LEU A 115 2.36 -0.25 -4.17
N CYS A 116 1.15 0.09 -3.72
CA CYS A 116 0.93 0.35 -2.29
C CYS A 116 1.00 -0.94 -1.45
N VAL A 117 0.50 -2.05 -1.97
CA VAL A 117 0.67 -3.38 -1.34
C VAL A 117 2.13 -3.82 -1.34
N GLN A 118 2.83 -3.63 -2.46
CA GLN A 118 4.21 -4.10 -2.61
C GLN A 118 5.22 -3.28 -1.78
N PHE A 119 5.01 -1.96 -1.66
CA PHE A 119 5.94 -1.04 -0.99
C PHE A 119 5.43 -0.48 0.34
N GLY A 120 4.24 -0.89 0.80
CA GLY A 120 3.63 -0.39 2.04
C GLY A 120 3.28 1.10 2.01
N LEU A 121 2.86 1.63 0.85
CA LEU A 121 2.47 3.03 0.69
C LEU A 121 0.99 3.25 1.06
N SER A 122 0.62 4.48 1.40
CA SER A 122 -0.77 4.83 1.74
C SER A 122 -1.63 5.01 0.48
N THR A 123 -2.95 4.79 0.61
CA THR A 123 -3.95 5.06 -0.44
C THR A 123 -3.91 6.50 -0.97
N MET A 124 -3.67 7.50 -0.10
CA MET A 124 -3.47 8.89 -0.52
C MET A 124 -2.23 9.10 -1.39
N ALA A 125 -1.19 8.27 -1.24
CA ALA A 125 -0.01 8.30 -2.10
C ALA A 125 -0.32 7.74 -3.49
N ALA A 126 -1.16 6.70 -3.58
CA ALA A 126 -1.66 6.19 -4.85
C ALA A 126 -2.44 7.27 -5.62
N ALA A 127 -3.32 8.02 -4.93
CA ALA A 127 -4.06 9.13 -5.52
C ALA A 127 -3.12 10.26 -6.01
N ALA A 128 -2.09 10.62 -5.23
CA ALA A 128 -1.10 11.61 -5.64
C ALA A 128 -0.29 11.18 -6.88
N LEU A 129 0.05 9.88 -6.97
CA LEU A 129 0.69 9.30 -8.16
C LEU A 129 -0.27 9.27 -9.35
N GLY A 130 -1.53 8.89 -9.12
CA GLY A 130 -2.60 8.95 -10.11
C GLY A 130 -2.76 10.36 -10.70
N ASN A 131 -2.71 11.40 -9.86
CA ASN A 131 -2.77 12.79 -10.30
C ASN A 131 -1.57 13.16 -11.17
N THR A 132 -0.37 12.68 -10.85
CA THR A 132 0.83 12.98 -11.66
C THR A 132 0.79 12.32 -13.03
N PHE A 133 0.26 11.09 -13.12
CA PHE A 133 0.01 10.44 -14.41
C PHE A 133 -1.12 11.12 -15.18
N SER A 134 -2.17 11.51 -14.48
CA SER A 134 -3.30 12.24 -15.04
C SER A 134 -2.89 13.57 -15.64
N ASP A 135 -2.11 14.38 -14.92
CA ASP A 135 -1.52 15.62 -15.41
C ASP A 135 -0.70 15.39 -16.70
N ALA A 136 0.08 14.30 -16.75
CA ALA A 136 0.85 13.94 -17.93
C ALA A 136 -0.07 13.67 -19.14
N VAL A 137 -1.13 12.88 -18.96
CA VAL A 137 -2.14 12.60 -20.00
C VAL A 137 -2.94 13.85 -20.36
N GLY A 138 -3.26 14.70 -19.37
CA GLY A 138 -3.95 15.98 -19.49
C GLY A 138 -3.23 16.97 -20.41
N VAL A 139 -1.90 16.99 -20.36
CA VAL A 139 -1.07 17.81 -21.27
C VAL A 139 -1.15 17.32 -22.72
N PHE A 140 -1.33 16.02 -22.96
CA PHE A 140 -1.45 15.44 -24.31
C PHE A 140 -2.87 15.51 -24.88
N SER A 141 -3.89 15.71 -24.03
CA SER A 141 -5.30 15.69 -24.43
C SER A 141 -5.87 17.05 -24.85
N GLY A 142 -5.03 18.10 -24.93
CA GLY A 142 -5.43 19.43 -25.41
C GLY A 142 -6.16 19.42 -26.76
N THR A 143 -5.84 18.48 -27.66
CA THR A 143 -6.51 18.34 -28.97
C THR A 143 -7.95 17.81 -28.87
N LEU A 144 -8.23 16.87 -27.93
CA LEU A 144 -9.58 16.35 -27.70
C LEU A 144 -10.50 17.44 -27.12
N VAL A 145 -9.92 18.30 -26.30
CA VAL A 145 -10.60 19.41 -25.65
C VAL A 145 -10.94 20.51 -26.67
N GLU A 146 -10.02 20.80 -27.59
CA GLU A 146 -10.27 21.71 -28.73
C GLU A 146 -11.36 21.17 -29.67
N GLU A 147 -11.37 19.86 -29.95
CA GLU A 147 -12.42 19.21 -30.74
C GLU A 147 -13.80 19.24 -30.05
N MET A 148 -13.87 19.06 -28.72
CA MET A 148 -15.11 19.23 -27.97
C MET A 148 -15.62 20.67 -28.04
N ALA A 149 -14.74 21.65 -27.86
CA ALA A 149 -15.12 23.06 -27.94
C ALA A 149 -15.67 23.43 -29.33
N ALA A 150 -15.05 22.90 -30.39
CA ALA A 150 -15.53 23.07 -31.77
C ALA A 150 -16.88 22.36 -32.01
N LYS A 151 -17.09 21.17 -31.45
CA LYS A 151 -18.30 20.36 -31.62
C LYS A 151 -19.55 20.99 -30.98
N TYR A 152 -19.39 21.70 -29.86
CA TYR A 152 -20.50 22.38 -29.18
C TYR A 152 -20.75 23.81 -29.71
N GLY A 153 -20.04 24.25 -30.76
CA GLY A 153 -20.38 25.46 -31.52
C GLY A 153 -20.22 26.75 -30.73
N VAL A 154 -19.34 26.79 -29.72
CA VAL A 154 -19.09 28.02 -28.96
C VAL A 154 -18.15 28.91 -29.76
N GLU A 155 -18.74 29.75 -30.62
CA GLU A 155 -18.02 30.81 -31.31
C GLU A 155 -17.43 31.78 -30.29
N ALA A 156 -16.10 31.93 -30.31
CA ALA A 156 -15.43 32.94 -29.52
C ALA A 156 -15.97 34.33 -29.90
N PRO A 157 -16.26 35.21 -28.92
CA PRO A 157 -16.76 36.54 -29.21
C PRO A 157 -15.70 37.33 -30.00
N LYS A 158 -16.12 38.02 -31.06
CA LYS A 158 -15.24 38.91 -31.83
C LYS A 158 -14.86 40.12 -30.98
N LEU A 159 -13.73 40.03 -30.30
CA LEU A 159 -13.15 41.11 -29.49
C LEU A 159 -12.00 41.76 -30.25
N THR A 160 -11.80 43.06 -30.04
CA THR A 160 -10.58 43.72 -30.51
C THR A 160 -9.39 43.28 -29.67
N ARG A 161 -8.17 43.32 -30.23
CA ARG A 161 -6.93 42.99 -29.47
C ARG A 161 -6.78 43.82 -28.19
N VAL A 162 -7.30 45.04 -28.17
CA VAL A 162 -7.32 45.91 -26.98
C VAL A 162 -8.30 45.38 -25.93
N GLN A 163 -9.51 44.96 -26.35
CA GLN A 163 -10.54 44.42 -25.47
C GLN A 163 -10.15 43.08 -24.82
N GLU A 164 -9.44 42.21 -25.54
CA GLU A 164 -8.87 40.97 -24.98
C GLU A 164 -7.82 41.26 -23.89
N GLY A 165 -7.09 42.37 -24.05
CA GLY A 165 -6.05 42.80 -23.12
C GLY A 165 -6.57 43.28 -21.76
N LEU A 166 -7.84 43.72 -21.70
CA LEU A 166 -8.45 44.34 -20.52
C LEU A 166 -8.52 43.40 -19.32
N ALA A 167 -8.30 43.95 -18.13
CA ALA A 167 -8.34 43.20 -16.87
C ALA A 167 -9.71 42.56 -16.60
N VAL A 168 -10.80 43.23 -17.01
CA VAL A 168 -12.16 42.70 -16.87
C VAL A 168 -12.33 41.44 -17.71
N THR A 169 -11.94 41.48 -18.98
CA THR A 169 -12.00 40.33 -19.89
C THR A 169 -11.19 39.15 -19.37
N LYS A 170 -9.95 39.41 -18.92
CA LYS A 170 -9.06 38.39 -18.32
C LYS A 170 -9.62 37.81 -17.03
N ASN A 171 -10.30 38.60 -16.21
CA ASN A 171 -10.93 38.10 -14.99
C ASN A 171 -12.10 37.18 -15.33
N TYR A 172 -12.95 37.53 -16.30
CA TYR A 172 -14.04 36.65 -16.76
C TYR A 172 -13.52 35.35 -17.36
N GLU A 173 -12.44 35.42 -18.14
CA GLU A 173 -11.74 34.24 -18.67
C GLU A 173 -11.28 33.34 -17.51
N ARG A 174 -10.53 33.88 -16.54
CA ARG A 174 -10.04 33.11 -15.37
C ARG A 174 -11.17 32.49 -14.54
N TRP A 175 -12.25 33.24 -14.31
CA TRP A 175 -13.42 32.73 -13.59
C TRP A 175 -14.13 31.62 -14.38
N GLY A 176 -14.23 31.77 -15.70
CA GLY A 176 -14.71 30.71 -16.59
C GLY A 176 -13.87 29.44 -16.47
N GLN A 177 -12.55 29.57 -16.54
CA GLN A 177 -11.61 28.45 -16.37
C GLN A 177 -11.79 27.77 -15.01
N LEU A 178 -11.81 28.54 -13.91
CA LEU A 178 -11.98 28.00 -12.56
C LEU A 178 -13.30 27.23 -12.40
N VAL A 179 -14.41 27.82 -12.84
CA VAL A 179 -15.73 27.16 -12.80
C VAL A 179 -15.73 25.90 -13.66
N GLY A 180 -15.11 25.96 -14.85
CA GLY A 180 -14.91 24.82 -15.73
C GLY A 180 -14.20 23.67 -15.02
N ILE A 181 -13.03 23.93 -14.43
CA ILE A 181 -12.26 22.93 -13.66
C ILE A 181 -13.11 22.37 -12.53
N CYS A 182 -13.71 23.21 -11.68
CA CYS A 182 -14.45 22.74 -10.51
C CYS A 182 -15.63 21.83 -10.90
N VAL A 183 -16.45 22.25 -11.87
CA VAL A 183 -17.59 21.43 -12.34
C VAL A 183 -17.08 20.17 -13.05
N GLY A 184 -16.01 20.29 -13.83
CA GLY A 184 -15.37 19.17 -14.51
C GLY A 184 -14.86 18.12 -13.51
N CYS A 185 -14.16 18.54 -12.47
CA CYS A 185 -13.67 17.68 -11.39
C CYS A 185 -14.81 16.95 -10.67
N LEU A 186 -15.93 17.64 -10.39
CA LEU A 186 -17.11 17.00 -9.76
C LEU A 186 -17.71 15.93 -10.67
N VAL A 187 -17.82 16.20 -11.98
CA VAL A 187 -18.30 15.20 -12.95
C VAL A 187 -17.28 14.09 -13.13
N GLY A 188 -15.98 14.39 -13.13
CA GLY A 188 -14.88 13.44 -13.23
C GLY A 188 -14.79 12.45 -12.06
N MET A 189 -15.49 12.70 -10.96
CA MET A 189 -15.68 11.73 -9.88
C MET A 189 -16.68 10.62 -10.21
N PHE A 190 -17.31 10.63 -11.40
CA PHE A 190 -18.28 9.59 -11.80
C PHE A 190 -17.77 8.14 -11.70
N PRO A 191 -16.47 7.80 -11.89
CA PRO A 191 -16.03 6.42 -11.74
C PRO A 191 -16.32 5.88 -10.34
N LEU A 192 -16.34 6.74 -9.30
CA LEU A 192 -16.71 6.35 -7.94
C LEU A 192 -18.13 5.78 -7.84
N LEU A 193 -19.04 6.15 -8.74
CA LEU A 193 -20.42 5.61 -8.76
C LEU A 193 -20.47 4.17 -9.29
N PHE A 194 -19.46 3.74 -10.05
CA PHE A 194 -19.37 2.41 -10.64
C PHE A 194 -18.29 1.54 -9.98
N MET A 195 -17.45 2.13 -9.13
CA MET A 195 -16.54 1.42 -8.25
C MET A 195 -17.37 0.71 -7.19
N ASP A 196 -17.68 -0.55 -7.48
CA ASP A 196 -18.41 -1.43 -6.59
C ASP A 196 -17.53 -1.74 -5.37
N HIS A 197 -18.08 -1.65 -4.14
CA HIS A 197 -17.45 -2.05 -2.86
C HIS A 197 -17.08 -3.56 -2.79
N SER A 198 -17.06 -4.22 -3.95
CA SER A 198 -16.40 -5.48 -4.29
C SER A 198 -14.93 -5.60 -3.85
N ASP A 199 -14.30 -4.50 -3.41
CA ASP A 199 -12.99 -4.49 -2.76
C ASP A 199 -12.89 -5.44 -1.59
N VAL A 200 -13.94 -5.63 -0.79
CA VAL A 200 -13.89 -6.56 0.35
C VAL A 200 -13.70 -7.99 -0.15
N ARG A 201 -14.45 -8.44 -1.16
CA ARG A 201 -14.31 -9.80 -1.72
C ARG A 201 -13.00 -10.00 -2.48
N LYS A 202 -12.54 -8.98 -3.21
CA LYS A 202 -11.25 -9.04 -3.90
C LYS A 202 -10.09 -9.09 -2.89
N ARG A 203 -10.16 -8.30 -1.82
CA ARG A 203 -9.18 -8.32 -0.71
C ARG A 203 -9.23 -9.63 0.07
N GLU A 204 -10.41 -10.14 0.37
CA GLU A 204 -10.58 -11.45 1.01
C GLU A 204 -9.99 -12.57 0.15
N LYS A 205 -10.22 -12.53 -1.17
CA LYS A 205 -9.64 -13.51 -2.10
C LYS A 205 -8.11 -13.38 -2.21
N ALA A 206 -7.58 -12.16 -2.28
CA ALA A 206 -6.14 -11.93 -2.30
C ALA A 206 -5.47 -12.35 -0.99
N LEU A 207 -6.14 -12.16 0.15
CA LEU A 207 -5.72 -12.67 1.45
C LEU A 207 -5.69 -14.20 1.48
N ASP A 208 -6.72 -14.85 0.94
CA ASP A 208 -6.78 -16.31 0.84
C ASP A 208 -5.62 -16.88 0.02
N GLU A 209 -5.39 -16.33 -1.17
CA GLU A 209 -4.27 -16.73 -2.03
C GLU A 209 -2.91 -16.50 -1.33
N MET A 210 -2.76 -15.40 -0.60
CA MET A 210 -1.55 -15.13 0.17
C MET A 210 -1.36 -16.12 1.33
N PHE A 211 -2.41 -16.46 2.09
CA PHE A 211 -2.30 -17.42 3.18
C PHE A 211 -1.92 -18.80 2.68
N ASP A 212 -2.49 -19.24 1.55
CA ASP A 212 -2.13 -20.52 0.92
C ASP A 212 -0.64 -20.56 0.56
N VAL A 213 -0.11 -19.49 -0.04
CA VAL A 213 1.32 -19.38 -0.36
C VAL A 213 2.19 -19.41 0.90
N VAL A 214 1.78 -18.71 1.96
CA VAL A 214 2.52 -18.70 3.24
C VAL A 214 2.54 -20.09 3.84
N VAL A 215 1.39 -20.75 3.97
CA VAL A 215 1.25 -22.09 4.55
C VAL A 215 2.06 -23.12 3.76
N GLU A 216 2.00 -23.10 2.43
CA GLU A 216 2.81 -23.97 1.58
C GLU A 216 4.32 -23.71 1.76
N SER A 217 4.71 -22.44 1.84
CA SER A 217 6.11 -22.05 2.06
C SER A 217 6.61 -22.51 3.44
N VAL A 218 5.82 -22.32 4.50
CA VAL A 218 6.19 -22.75 5.86
C VAL A 218 6.36 -24.26 5.89
N THR A 219 5.43 -25.01 5.29
CA THR A 219 5.47 -26.48 5.26
C THR A 219 6.77 -26.99 4.64
N LYS A 220 7.21 -26.37 3.54
CA LYS A 220 8.47 -26.72 2.86
C LYS A 220 9.70 -26.25 3.63
N LEU A 221 9.69 -25.03 4.16
CA LEU A 221 10.83 -24.43 4.86
C LEU A 221 11.14 -25.15 6.18
N LEU A 222 10.11 -25.54 6.92
CA LEU A 222 10.23 -26.23 8.19
C LEU A 222 10.17 -27.77 8.05
N ASP A 223 10.11 -28.29 6.83
CA ASP A 223 10.04 -29.71 6.49
C ASP A 223 9.08 -30.49 7.42
N CYS A 224 7.81 -30.11 7.39
CA CYS A 224 6.75 -30.77 8.16
C CYS A 224 5.72 -31.42 7.24
N GLU A 225 4.91 -32.31 7.81
CA GLU A 225 3.93 -33.07 7.06
C GLU A 225 2.74 -32.23 6.62
N ALA A 226 2.27 -31.33 7.49
CA ALA A 226 1.19 -30.40 7.19
C ALA A 226 1.34 -29.10 7.99
N ALA A 227 0.75 -28.02 7.48
CA ALA A 227 0.58 -26.75 8.19
C ALA A 227 -0.85 -26.24 8.03
N LEU A 228 -1.38 -25.63 9.09
CA LEU A 228 -2.74 -25.11 9.16
C LEU A 228 -2.74 -23.72 9.78
N LEU A 229 -3.41 -22.78 9.12
CA LEU A 229 -3.66 -21.44 9.63
C LEU A 229 -5.12 -21.33 10.05
N PHE A 230 -5.35 -21.14 11.34
CA PHE A 230 -6.66 -20.85 11.90
C PHE A 230 -6.78 -19.36 12.23
N LEU A 231 -7.96 -18.78 12.02
CA LEU A 231 -8.29 -17.44 12.49
C LEU A 231 -9.30 -17.52 13.65
N VAL A 232 -9.24 -16.58 14.57
CA VAL A 232 -10.08 -16.53 15.77
C VAL A 232 -11.33 -15.69 15.50
N ASP A 233 -12.51 -16.27 15.74
CA ASP A 233 -13.78 -15.57 15.88
C ASP A 233 -14.12 -15.46 17.37
N TYR A 234 -13.88 -14.28 17.96
CA TYR A 234 -14.13 -14.02 19.38
C TYR A 234 -15.62 -13.94 19.73
N GLU A 235 -16.48 -13.56 18.80
CA GLU A 235 -17.93 -13.50 19.03
C GLU A 235 -18.49 -14.91 19.23
N LYS A 236 -18.09 -15.83 18.35
CA LYS A 236 -18.49 -17.24 18.46
C LYS A 236 -17.59 -18.05 19.40
N ARG A 237 -16.46 -17.49 19.84
CA ARG A 237 -15.39 -18.17 20.59
C ARG A 237 -14.83 -19.41 19.89
N HIS A 238 -14.74 -19.37 18.56
CA HIS A 238 -14.27 -20.48 17.74
C HIS A 238 -13.06 -20.07 16.89
N LEU A 239 -12.19 -21.03 16.62
CA LEU A 239 -11.20 -21.00 15.56
C LEU A 239 -11.83 -21.58 14.30
N TYR A 240 -11.59 -20.96 13.16
CA TYR A 240 -11.96 -21.52 11.86
C TYR A 240 -10.73 -21.66 10.98
N LEU A 241 -10.64 -22.79 10.28
CA LEU A 241 -9.53 -23.06 9.38
C LEU A 241 -9.62 -22.10 8.18
N ARG A 242 -8.60 -21.25 8.02
CA ARG A 242 -8.53 -20.27 6.93
C ARG A 242 -7.74 -20.81 5.74
N SER A 243 -6.60 -21.44 6.00
CA SER A 243 -5.75 -22.04 4.99
C SER A 243 -5.04 -23.27 5.54
N SER A 244 -4.75 -24.22 4.67
CA SER A 244 -4.14 -25.50 5.01
C SER A 244 -3.34 -26.02 3.82
N SER A 245 -2.24 -26.73 4.08
CA SER A 245 -1.49 -27.46 3.05
C SER A 245 -2.33 -28.56 2.39
N ASP A 246 -3.41 -29.00 3.03
CA ASP A 246 -4.47 -29.82 2.44
C ASP A 246 -5.77 -29.00 2.35
N HIS A 247 -6.08 -28.55 1.13
CA HIS A 247 -7.21 -27.67 0.82
C HIS A 247 -8.60 -28.33 1.00
N ALA A 248 -8.67 -29.65 1.22
CA ALA A 248 -9.93 -30.35 1.47
C ALA A 248 -10.42 -30.22 2.92
N LEU A 249 -9.54 -29.80 3.83
CA LEU A 249 -9.86 -29.63 5.24
C LEU A 249 -10.80 -28.44 5.47
N LYS A 250 -11.87 -28.68 6.22
CA LYS A 250 -12.71 -27.65 6.83
C LYS A 250 -12.92 -28.02 8.28
N ASP A 251 -12.53 -27.14 9.18
CA ASP A 251 -12.62 -27.42 10.60
C ASP A 251 -12.93 -26.16 11.41
N HIS A 252 -13.59 -26.39 12.55
CA HIS A 252 -13.89 -25.42 13.57
C HIS A 252 -13.58 -25.99 14.95
N LEU A 253 -12.83 -25.24 15.74
CA LEU A 253 -12.38 -25.65 17.06
C LEU A 253 -12.78 -24.61 18.10
N HIS A 254 -13.16 -25.01 19.31
CA HIS A 254 -13.43 -24.02 20.36
C HIS A 254 -12.12 -23.43 20.90
N ILE A 255 -12.15 -22.15 21.30
CA ILE A 255 -11.04 -21.58 22.09
C ILE A 255 -10.89 -22.39 23.40
N GLY A 256 -9.66 -22.76 23.73
CA GLY A 256 -9.31 -23.64 24.86
C GLY A 256 -9.27 -25.15 24.51
N GLU A 257 -9.76 -25.56 23.33
CA GLU A 257 -9.81 -26.96 22.93
C GLU A 257 -8.55 -27.40 22.16
N GLY A 258 -7.91 -28.50 22.57
CA GLY A 258 -6.72 -29.02 21.89
C GLY A 258 -5.53 -28.06 21.89
N VAL A 259 -4.51 -28.33 21.07
CA VAL A 259 -3.29 -27.50 21.03
C VAL A 259 -3.62 -26.08 20.50
N ALA A 260 -4.25 -25.99 19.33
CA ALA A 260 -4.61 -24.71 18.70
C ALA A 260 -5.54 -23.86 19.58
N GLY A 261 -6.55 -24.46 20.21
CA GLY A 261 -7.46 -23.75 21.11
C GLY A 261 -6.77 -23.21 22.35
N ARG A 262 -5.84 -23.97 22.96
CA ARG A 262 -5.06 -23.47 24.12
C ARG A 262 -4.10 -22.36 23.75
N VAL A 263 -3.45 -22.44 22.58
CA VAL A 263 -2.59 -21.35 22.08
C VAL A 263 -3.43 -20.09 21.81
N ALA A 264 -4.62 -20.24 21.22
CA ALA A 264 -5.53 -19.11 20.99
C ALA A 264 -6.04 -18.48 22.28
N GLU A 265 -6.27 -19.27 23.32
CA GLU A 265 -6.72 -18.79 24.64
C GLU A 265 -5.61 -18.08 25.42
N THR A 266 -4.41 -18.67 25.44
CA THR A 266 -3.31 -18.21 26.30
C THR A 266 -2.40 -17.19 25.65
N GLY A 267 -2.33 -17.17 24.31
CA GLY A 267 -1.35 -16.36 23.57
C GLY A 267 0.09 -16.86 23.69
N HIS A 268 0.31 -18.05 24.27
CA HIS A 268 1.62 -18.69 24.40
C HIS A 268 1.77 -19.77 23.35
N PHE A 269 2.96 -19.88 22.75
CA PHE A 269 3.22 -20.95 21.79
C PHE A 269 3.30 -22.31 22.49
N MET A 270 3.04 -23.39 21.75
CA MET A 270 3.16 -24.75 22.23
C MET A 270 3.98 -25.59 21.25
N ASN A 271 5.04 -26.22 21.75
CA ASN A 271 5.83 -27.19 20.99
C ASN A 271 5.72 -28.57 21.66
N VAL A 272 5.19 -29.55 20.94
CA VAL A 272 4.86 -30.88 21.44
C VAL A 272 5.57 -31.92 20.60
N ASP A 273 6.53 -32.61 21.19
CA ASP A 273 7.33 -33.62 20.50
C ASP A 273 6.58 -34.93 20.28
N ASP A 274 5.78 -35.33 21.27
CA ASP A 274 4.92 -36.51 21.20
C ASP A 274 3.57 -36.21 21.84
N LEU A 275 2.59 -35.90 20.97
CA LEU A 275 1.24 -35.54 21.34
C LEU A 275 0.55 -36.68 22.10
N ARG A 276 0.81 -37.94 21.75
CA ARG A 276 0.16 -39.13 22.34
C ARG A 276 0.48 -39.31 23.82
N LYS A 277 1.58 -38.71 24.28
CA LYS A 277 2.00 -38.67 25.69
C LYS A 277 1.42 -37.50 26.47
N THR A 278 0.50 -36.73 25.88
CA THR A 278 -0.10 -35.56 26.53
C THR A 278 -1.60 -35.75 26.72
N GLU A 279 -2.17 -35.05 27.71
CA GLU A 279 -3.62 -35.01 27.95
C GLU A 279 -4.41 -34.37 26.80
N LEU A 280 -3.72 -33.69 25.88
CA LEU A 280 -4.31 -33.05 24.71
C LEU A 280 -4.64 -34.05 23.60
N TYR A 281 -4.15 -35.28 23.67
CA TYR A 281 -4.36 -36.26 22.64
C TYR A 281 -5.79 -36.80 22.63
N ASN A 282 -6.44 -36.68 21.47
CA ASN A 282 -7.74 -37.26 21.19
C ASN A 282 -7.59 -38.25 20.02
N PRO A 283 -7.67 -39.58 20.26
CA PRO A 283 -7.51 -40.59 19.21
C PRO A 283 -8.44 -40.38 18.01
N LYS A 284 -9.70 -40.00 18.26
CA LYS A 284 -10.69 -39.78 17.18
C LYS A 284 -10.32 -38.63 16.26
N ARG A 285 -9.58 -37.64 16.76
CA ARG A 285 -9.14 -36.47 15.97
C ARG A 285 -7.72 -36.64 15.46
N HIS A 286 -6.83 -37.30 16.19
CA HIS A 286 -5.40 -37.28 15.93
C HIS A 286 -4.87 -38.54 15.25
N ASP A 287 -5.60 -39.66 15.26
CA ASP A 287 -5.17 -40.87 14.53
C ASP A 287 -5.42 -40.77 13.03
N ASP A 288 -6.49 -40.06 12.66
CA ASP A 288 -6.85 -39.71 11.30
C ASP A 288 -7.30 -38.24 11.29
N TYR A 289 -6.34 -37.34 11.12
CA TYR A 289 -6.54 -35.91 11.29
C TYR A 289 -7.58 -35.37 10.32
N PHE A 290 -8.82 -35.27 10.81
CA PHE A 290 -10.00 -34.87 10.03
C PHE A 290 -10.21 -35.66 8.73
N GLY A 291 -9.89 -36.95 8.72
CA GLY A 291 -10.10 -37.82 7.55
C GLY A 291 -9.04 -37.69 6.45
N THR A 292 -7.91 -37.03 6.73
CA THR A 292 -6.79 -36.87 5.78
C THR A 292 -5.87 -38.08 5.71
N GLY A 293 -6.00 -39.03 6.63
CA GLY A 293 -5.08 -40.15 6.81
C GLY A 293 -3.79 -39.80 7.56
N VAL A 294 -3.62 -38.54 7.97
CA VAL A 294 -2.45 -38.09 8.74
C VAL A 294 -2.64 -38.44 10.22
N SER A 295 -1.69 -39.17 10.80
CA SER A 295 -1.64 -39.40 12.25
C SER A 295 -0.73 -38.38 12.92
N VAL A 296 -1.29 -37.54 13.80
CA VAL A 296 -0.58 -36.46 14.49
C VAL A 296 0.31 -37.03 15.59
N ARG A 297 1.61 -36.75 15.49
CA ARG A 297 2.68 -37.18 16.40
C ARG A 297 3.32 -35.98 17.08
N SER A 298 3.84 -35.03 16.31
CA SER A 298 4.43 -33.80 16.85
C SER A 298 3.69 -32.57 16.34
N VAL A 299 3.61 -31.53 17.16
CA VAL A 299 2.88 -30.29 16.85
C VAL A 299 3.65 -29.08 17.36
N LEU A 300 3.92 -28.12 16.48
CA LEU A 300 4.33 -26.76 16.85
C LEU A 300 3.20 -25.80 16.51
N CYS A 301 2.67 -25.09 17.50
CA CYS A 301 1.57 -24.16 17.32
C CYS A 301 1.94 -22.79 17.87
N MET A 302 1.88 -21.78 17.01
CA MET A 302 2.32 -20.41 17.26
C MET A 302 1.15 -19.44 17.06
N PRO A 303 0.90 -18.49 17.97
CA PRO A 303 -0.17 -17.54 17.80
C PRO A 303 0.23 -16.40 16.86
N VAL A 304 -0.72 -15.97 16.04
CA VAL A 304 -0.63 -14.78 15.20
C VAL A 304 -1.15 -13.61 16.00
N ILE A 305 -0.24 -12.89 16.67
CA ILE A 305 -0.59 -11.73 17.48
C ILE A 305 -0.68 -10.49 16.59
N GLY A 306 -1.80 -9.78 16.66
CA GLY A 306 -2.00 -8.54 15.93
C GLY A 306 -2.91 -7.60 16.69
N VAL A 307 -3.45 -6.62 15.98
CA VAL A 307 -4.37 -5.62 16.52
C VAL A 307 -5.76 -5.93 16.02
N ASP A 308 -6.72 -6.04 16.93
CA ASP A 308 -8.12 -6.24 16.60
C ASP A 308 -8.69 -4.94 15.98
N PRO A 309 -9.29 -4.98 14.77
CA PRO A 309 -9.83 -3.80 14.12
C PRO A 309 -10.95 -3.09 14.92
N ALA A 310 -11.66 -3.82 15.79
CA ALA A 310 -12.83 -3.30 16.49
C ALA A 310 -12.47 -2.40 17.68
N ASP A 311 -11.48 -2.80 18.49
CA ASP A 311 -11.09 -2.10 19.72
C ASP A 311 -9.63 -1.60 19.72
N GLN A 312 -8.88 -1.89 18.65
CA GLN A 312 -7.46 -1.53 18.49
C GLN A 312 -6.55 -2.10 19.59
N GLU A 313 -6.98 -3.17 20.27
CA GLU A 313 -6.15 -3.84 21.27
C GLU A 313 -5.33 -4.98 20.66
N THR A 314 -4.21 -5.29 21.30
CA THR A 314 -3.41 -6.45 20.92
C THR A 314 -4.15 -7.74 21.30
N LYS A 315 -4.42 -8.59 20.33
CA LYS A 315 -5.08 -9.90 20.53
C LYS A 315 -4.46 -10.98 19.65
N VAL A 316 -4.78 -12.24 19.95
CA VAL A 316 -4.48 -13.37 19.08
C VAL A 316 -5.49 -13.37 17.93
N LEU A 317 -5.06 -13.01 16.72
CA LEU A 317 -5.92 -12.99 15.53
C LEU A 317 -6.11 -14.38 14.93
N GLY A 318 -5.18 -15.28 15.21
CA GLY A 318 -5.14 -16.63 14.64
C GLY A 318 -4.04 -17.47 15.25
N VAL A 319 -3.91 -18.71 14.81
CA VAL A 319 -2.79 -19.59 15.17
C VAL A 319 -2.28 -20.32 13.93
N LEU A 320 -0.96 -20.45 13.80
CA LEU A 320 -0.29 -21.27 12.80
C LEU A 320 0.15 -22.57 13.46
N GLN A 321 -0.39 -23.69 13.00
CA GLN A 321 -0.12 -25.02 13.52
C GLN A 321 0.64 -25.85 12.49
N LEU A 322 1.78 -26.38 12.88
CA LEU A 322 2.63 -27.28 12.11
C LEU A 322 2.50 -28.69 12.68
N ILE A 323 2.36 -29.66 11.80
CA ILE A 323 2.15 -31.07 12.15
C ILE A 323 3.29 -31.91 11.60
N ASN A 324 3.83 -32.76 12.48
CA ASN A 324 4.81 -33.80 12.20
C ASN A 324 6.06 -33.27 11.47
N LYS A 325 7.09 -32.94 12.25
CA LYS A 325 8.43 -32.71 11.70
C LYS A 325 8.90 -33.95 10.92
N ARG A 326 9.41 -33.77 9.69
CA ARG A 326 9.97 -34.84 8.85
C ARG A 326 11.47 -34.98 9.09
N GLY A 327 12.04 -36.10 8.63
CA GLY A 327 13.49 -36.33 8.62
C GLY A 327 14.12 -36.54 10.01
N THR A 328 13.31 -36.70 11.05
CA THR A 328 13.76 -36.73 12.43
C THR A 328 13.29 -38.02 13.09
N GLU A 329 14.24 -38.92 13.40
CA GLU A 329 13.95 -40.17 14.10
C GLU A 329 13.61 -39.89 15.58
N GLY A 330 12.37 -39.48 15.83
CA GLY A 330 11.79 -39.43 17.17
C GLY A 330 11.97 -38.11 17.95
N HIS A 331 12.19 -36.98 17.27
CA HIS A 331 12.13 -35.67 17.92
C HIS A 331 11.19 -34.71 17.18
N GLY A 332 10.60 -33.77 17.91
CA GLY A 332 9.70 -32.77 17.36
C GLY A 332 10.44 -31.60 16.69
N PHE A 333 9.82 -30.43 16.79
CA PHE A 333 10.36 -29.18 16.23
C PHE A 333 11.44 -28.62 17.17
N LEU A 334 12.50 -28.06 16.60
CA LEU A 334 13.62 -27.48 17.35
C LEU A 334 13.38 -26.01 17.68
N ASP A 335 14.14 -25.44 18.63
CA ASP A 335 14.06 -24.01 18.96
C ASP A 335 14.22 -23.09 17.72
N ARG A 336 15.08 -23.48 16.77
CA ARG A 336 15.23 -22.75 15.50
C ARG A 336 13.98 -22.77 14.64
N ASP A 337 13.21 -23.86 14.69
CA ASP A 337 11.93 -23.96 13.99
C ASP A 337 10.88 -23.04 14.64
N GLU A 338 10.94 -22.89 15.97
CA GLU A 338 10.10 -21.95 16.73
C GLU A 338 10.37 -20.50 16.29
N ASP A 339 11.64 -20.08 16.22
CA ASP A 339 12.05 -18.74 15.77
C ASP A 339 11.55 -18.43 14.36
N VAL A 340 11.73 -19.38 13.42
CA VAL A 340 11.27 -19.23 12.03
C VAL A 340 9.75 -19.17 11.97
N CYS A 341 9.05 -20.01 12.72
CA CYS A 341 7.58 -20.00 12.80
C CYS A 341 7.05 -18.68 13.39
N ALA A 342 7.69 -18.14 14.41
CA ALA A 342 7.36 -16.84 15.01
C ALA A 342 7.54 -15.69 14.01
N ALA A 343 8.65 -15.68 13.27
CA ALA A 343 8.88 -14.70 12.21
C ALA A 343 7.79 -14.73 11.12
N LEU A 344 7.36 -15.94 10.74
CA LEU A 344 6.28 -16.13 9.75
C LEU A 344 4.93 -15.65 10.29
N CYS A 345 4.63 -15.91 11.56
CA CYS A 345 3.41 -15.39 12.21
C CYS A 345 3.38 -13.85 12.25
N SER A 346 4.54 -13.20 12.43
CA SER A 346 4.66 -11.74 12.33
C SER A 346 4.32 -11.22 10.93
N GLN A 347 4.75 -11.94 9.88
CA GLN A 347 4.42 -11.61 8.50
C GLN A 347 2.90 -11.73 8.24
N ILE A 348 2.28 -12.81 8.71
CA ILE A 348 0.82 -13.03 8.60
C ILE A 348 0.06 -11.91 9.31
N SER A 349 0.48 -11.54 10.52
CA SER A 349 -0.10 -10.43 11.30
C SER A 349 0.00 -9.09 10.56
N THR A 350 1.15 -8.81 9.94
CA THR A 350 1.37 -7.60 9.14
C THR A 350 0.40 -7.53 7.96
N SER A 351 0.30 -8.60 7.18
CA SER A 351 -0.61 -8.65 6.04
C SER A 351 -2.09 -8.54 6.45
N LEU A 352 -2.49 -9.20 7.53
CA LEU A 352 -3.84 -9.06 8.10
C LEU A 352 -4.15 -7.61 8.46
N SER A 353 -3.22 -6.92 9.13
CA SER A 353 -3.43 -5.52 9.50
C SER A 353 -3.56 -4.59 8.30
N THR A 354 -2.72 -4.78 7.29
CA THR A 354 -2.83 -4.01 6.03
C THR A 354 -4.18 -4.24 5.37
N ALA A 355 -4.66 -5.48 5.33
CA ALA A 355 -5.94 -5.79 4.71
C ALA A 355 -7.15 -5.23 5.48
N TYR A 356 -7.06 -5.14 6.81
CA TYR A 356 -8.06 -4.45 7.64
C TYR A 356 -7.93 -2.92 7.62
N GLY A 357 -7.02 -2.35 6.83
CA GLY A 357 -6.83 -0.90 6.73
C GLY A 357 -6.21 -0.26 7.98
N LEU A 358 -5.59 -1.08 8.86
CA LEU A 358 -4.84 -0.60 10.00
C LEU A 358 -3.49 -0.05 9.51
N SER A 359 -3.10 1.13 9.98
CA SER A 359 -1.84 1.78 9.58
C SER A 359 -0.63 0.95 10.02
N SER A 360 -0.01 0.21 9.11
CA SER A 360 1.21 -0.55 9.36
C SER A 360 2.43 0.33 9.12
N SER A 361 2.90 1.05 10.15
CA SER A 361 4.21 1.70 10.07
C SER A 361 5.32 0.65 10.12
N PHE A 362 6.48 0.92 9.49
CA PHE A 362 7.65 0.04 9.59
C PHE A 362 8.04 -0.27 11.04
N ARG A 363 7.86 0.69 11.97
CA ARG A 363 8.07 0.48 13.40
C ARG A 363 7.09 -0.52 13.99
N ALA A 364 5.82 -0.43 13.64
CA ALA A 364 4.81 -1.41 14.07
C ALA A 364 5.11 -2.83 13.55
N ALA A 365 5.68 -2.96 12.35
CA ALA A 365 6.13 -4.26 11.84
C ALA A 365 7.31 -4.81 12.68
N LEU A 366 8.32 -3.98 12.97
CA LEU A 366 9.45 -4.37 13.83
C LEU A 366 9.00 -4.78 15.24
N GLU A 367 8.09 -4.03 15.86
CA GLU A 367 7.55 -4.34 17.19
C GLU A 367 6.81 -5.69 17.21
N ARG A 368 6.13 -6.06 16.11
CA ARG A 368 5.49 -7.37 15.97
C ARG A 368 6.51 -8.49 15.84
N TYR A 369 7.59 -8.27 15.08
CA TYR A 369 8.69 -9.24 15.00
C TYR A 369 9.35 -9.46 16.35
N GLU A 370 9.67 -8.37 17.07
CA GLU A 370 10.27 -8.45 18.41
C GLU A 370 9.35 -9.18 19.39
N ARG A 371 8.05 -8.89 19.37
CA ARG A 371 7.06 -9.57 20.22
C ARG A 371 6.93 -11.05 19.88
N ALA A 372 6.95 -11.40 18.58
CA ALA A 372 6.84 -12.78 18.15
C ALA A 372 8.06 -13.61 18.59
N LEU A 373 9.27 -13.06 18.45
CA LEU A 373 10.51 -13.74 18.83
C LEU A 373 10.69 -13.88 20.35
N ASN A 374 10.20 -12.92 21.13
CA ASN A 374 10.28 -12.96 22.61
C ASN A 374 9.03 -13.57 23.26
N MET A 375 8.21 -14.27 22.48
CA MET A 375 6.95 -14.80 22.97
C MET A 375 7.16 -15.95 23.97
N PRO A 376 6.46 -15.97 25.11
CA PRO A 376 6.54 -17.10 26.02
C PRO A 376 5.84 -18.33 25.42
N GLY A 377 6.32 -19.51 25.78
CA GLY A 377 5.73 -20.76 25.31
C GLY A 377 6.00 -21.95 26.21
N VAL A 378 5.33 -23.05 25.88
CA VAL A 378 5.38 -24.32 26.61
C VAL A 378 5.92 -25.40 25.69
N ARG A 379 6.98 -26.08 26.12
CA ARG A 379 7.53 -27.26 25.45
C ARG A 379 7.09 -28.51 26.20
N LEU A 380 6.51 -29.48 25.50
CA LEU A 380 6.00 -30.73 26.10
C LEU A 380 6.78 -31.92 25.56
N ASN A 381 7.31 -32.72 26.49
CA ASN A 381 8.10 -33.92 26.24
C ASN A 381 9.29 -33.70 25.27
N PRO A 382 10.09 -32.63 25.39
CA PRO A 382 11.14 -32.32 24.43
C PRO A 382 12.17 -33.46 24.36
N ALA A 383 12.42 -33.99 23.17
CA ALA A 383 13.34 -35.10 22.95
C ALA A 383 14.80 -34.76 23.33
N GLN A 384 15.15 -33.47 23.35
CA GLN A 384 16.44 -33.00 23.86
C GLN A 384 16.59 -33.23 25.36
N ASP A 385 15.52 -33.05 26.15
CA ASP A 385 15.56 -33.36 27.59
C ASP A 385 15.72 -34.85 27.81
N SER A 386 15.02 -35.72 27.07
CA SER A 386 15.19 -37.17 27.26
C SER A 386 16.61 -37.68 26.96
N ARG A 387 17.31 -37.11 25.97
CA ARG A 387 18.72 -37.48 25.70
C ARG A 387 19.67 -36.94 26.77
N LEU A 388 19.52 -35.67 27.16
CA LEU A 388 20.34 -35.09 28.22
C LEU A 388 20.08 -35.78 29.56
N GLU A 389 18.82 -36.06 29.92
CA GLU A 389 18.43 -36.78 31.12
C GLU A 389 19.01 -38.19 31.14
N ASN A 390 18.96 -38.93 30.04
CA ASN A 390 19.59 -40.25 29.96
C ASN A 390 21.12 -40.17 30.17
N ILE A 391 21.78 -39.16 29.59
CA ILE A 391 23.23 -38.94 29.79
C ILE A 391 23.51 -38.56 31.25
N TYR A 392 22.69 -37.68 31.84
CA TYR A 392 22.83 -37.29 33.24
C TYR A 392 22.59 -38.48 34.17
N GLU A 393 21.59 -39.32 33.92
CA GLU A 393 21.34 -40.54 34.69
C GLU A 393 22.52 -41.52 34.60
N GLU A 394 23.07 -41.75 33.41
CA GLU A 394 24.23 -42.62 33.21
C GLU A 394 25.47 -42.07 33.95
N VAL A 395 25.79 -40.79 33.75
CA VAL A 395 26.92 -40.14 34.41
C VAL A 395 26.76 -40.11 35.93
N MET A 396 25.55 -39.87 36.44
CA MET A 396 25.31 -39.83 37.88
C MET A 396 25.33 -41.24 38.50
N ARG A 397 24.88 -42.27 37.79
CA ARG A 397 25.06 -43.68 38.19
C ARG A 397 26.56 -44.00 38.29
N ASP A 398 27.34 -43.68 37.26
CA ASP A 398 28.79 -43.88 37.26
C ASP A 398 29.48 -43.11 38.40
N CYS A 399 29.10 -41.86 38.64
CA CYS A 399 29.62 -41.06 39.75
C CYS A 399 29.32 -41.72 41.11
N THR A 400 28.12 -42.27 41.29
CA THR A 400 27.74 -42.95 42.54
C THR A 400 28.60 -44.18 42.77
N GLU A 401 28.83 -44.98 41.74
CA GLU A 401 29.65 -46.18 41.81
C GLU A 401 31.14 -45.87 42.04
N VAL A 402 31.70 -44.94 41.27
CA VAL A 402 33.12 -44.54 41.35
C VAL A 402 33.44 -43.91 42.70
N LEU A 403 32.58 -43.00 43.19
CA LEU A 403 32.79 -42.32 44.47
C LEU A 403 32.41 -43.20 45.66
N ARG A 404 31.83 -44.40 45.43
CA ARG A 404 31.23 -45.26 46.47
C ARG A 404 30.25 -44.49 47.36
N ALA A 405 29.52 -43.55 46.77
CA ALA A 405 28.55 -42.74 47.48
C ALA A 405 27.26 -43.54 47.71
N SER A 406 26.50 -43.17 48.75
CA SER A 406 25.21 -43.82 49.00
C SER A 406 24.13 -43.39 47.99
N ALA A 407 24.24 -42.16 47.47
CA ALA A 407 23.46 -41.58 46.39
C ALA A 407 24.21 -40.35 45.83
N THR A 408 23.91 -39.96 44.60
CA THR A 408 24.36 -38.68 44.04
C THR A 408 23.19 -37.88 43.48
N ILE A 409 23.34 -36.55 43.43
CA ILE A 409 22.27 -35.62 43.05
C ILE A 409 22.83 -34.59 42.08
N LEU A 410 22.16 -34.40 40.94
CA LEU A 410 22.45 -33.34 39.97
C LEU A 410 21.34 -32.29 40.01
N MET A 411 21.72 -31.06 40.35
CA MET A 411 20.86 -29.88 40.27
C MET A 411 21.29 -29.05 39.07
N VAL A 412 20.33 -28.73 38.19
CA VAL A 412 20.56 -27.92 36.99
C VAL A 412 19.84 -26.58 37.18
N GLY A 413 20.54 -25.48 36.89
CA GLY A 413 19.95 -24.15 36.94
C GLY A 413 18.92 -23.94 35.83
N ASP A 414 17.77 -23.36 36.17
CA ASP A 414 16.74 -23.01 35.20
C ASP A 414 17.17 -21.75 34.43
N VAL A 415 17.40 -21.88 33.12
CA VAL A 415 17.86 -20.77 32.25
C VAL A 415 16.77 -19.69 32.10
N GLY A 416 15.49 -20.04 32.29
CA GLY A 416 14.36 -19.12 32.24
C GLY A 416 14.09 -18.39 33.56
N HIS A 417 14.46 -18.99 34.69
CA HIS A 417 14.28 -18.43 36.03
C HIS A 417 15.62 -18.41 36.77
N LYS A 418 16.31 -17.27 36.73
CA LYS A 418 17.69 -17.08 37.23
C LYS A 418 17.97 -17.52 38.68
N ASP A 419 16.93 -17.73 39.50
CA ASP A 419 17.04 -18.00 40.93
C ASP A 419 16.51 -19.40 41.36
N ASP A 420 16.14 -20.26 40.41
CA ASP A 420 15.60 -21.59 40.70
C ASP A 420 16.55 -22.72 40.29
N LEU A 421 16.74 -23.68 41.19
CA LEU A 421 17.42 -24.94 40.91
C LEU A 421 16.39 -26.05 40.71
N ILE A 422 16.50 -26.76 39.61
CA ILE A 422 15.67 -27.93 39.33
C ILE A 422 16.51 -29.18 39.59
N LEU A 423 16.03 -30.03 40.50
CA LEU A 423 16.59 -31.36 40.71
C LEU A 423 16.17 -32.23 39.52
N LYS A 424 17.08 -32.40 38.55
CA LYS A 424 16.78 -33.19 37.35
C LYS A 424 17.04 -34.67 37.56
N VAL A 425 18.07 -35.07 38.32
CA VAL A 425 18.46 -36.49 38.42
C VAL A 425 19.00 -36.85 39.80
N SER A 426 18.41 -37.88 40.42
CA SER A 426 18.99 -38.64 41.54
C SER A 426 18.72 -40.13 41.36
N ASP A 427 19.75 -40.96 41.55
CA ASP A 427 19.66 -42.41 41.36
C ASP A 427 18.81 -43.12 42.43
N LYS A 428 18.52 -42.44 43.56
CA LYS A 428 17.81 -43.03 44.72
C LYS A 428 16.81 -42.12 45.44
N LEU A 429 16.51 -40.93 44.90
CA LEU A 429 15.58 -39.98 45.52
C LEU A 429 14.53 -39.48 44.50
N PRO A 430 13.27 -39.27 44.94
CA PRO A 430 12.22 -38.68 44.10
C PRO A 430 12.53 -37.20 43.77
N SER A 431 12.03 -36.71 42.64
CA SER A 431 12.24 -35.34 42.18
C SER A 431 11.44 -34.31 43.00
N PHE A 432 12.04 -33.13 43.26
CA PHE A 432 11.38 -31.98 43.91
C PHE A 432 12.05 -30.65 43.48
N ARG A 433 11.33 -29.53 43.59
CA ARG A 433 11.80 -28.19 43.21
C ARG A 433 12.14 -27.38 44.47
N THR A 434 13.25 -26.63 44.46
CA THR A 434 13.67 -25.78 45.59
C THR A 434 14.22 -24.45 45.09
N SER A 435 14.02 -23.37 45.85
CA SER A 435 14.68 -22.08 45.55
C SER A 435 16.19 -22.21 45.75
N ALA A 436 16.99 -21.55 44.90
CA ALA A 436 18.45 -21.52 45.07
C ALA A 436 18.88 -20.89 46.42
N ALA A 437 18.04 -20.04 47.01
CA ALA A 437 18.27 -19.42 48.32
C ALA A 437 18.02 -20.37 49.51
N GLU A 438 17.23 -21.43 49.32
CA GLU A 438 16.86 -22.41 50.35
C GLU A 438 17.66 -23.72 50.24
N ALA A 439 18.41 -23.91 49.14
CA ALA A 439 19.30 -25.05 48.98
C ALA A 439 20.39 -25.02 50.06
N PRO A 440 20.62 -26.13 50.81
CA PRO A 440 21.63 -26.14 51.86
C PRO A 440 23.00 -25.84 51.25
N VAL A 441 23.61 -24.74 51.68
CA VAL A 441 24.99 -24.38 51.34
C VAL A 441 25.88 -25.49 51.90
N LEU A 442 26.27 -26.45 51.05
CA LEU A 442 27.31 -27.41 51.39
C LEU A 442 28.60 -26.61 51.55
N HIS A 443 29.00 -26.41 52.81
CA HIS A 443 30.23 -25.73 53.17
C HIS A 443 31.39 -26.27 52.34
N LYS A 444 32.17 -25.35 51.75
CA LYS A 444 33.51 -25.65 51.20
C LYS A 444 34.23 -26.58 52.17
N CYS A 445 34.57 -27.79 51.72
CA CYS A 445 35.62 -28.56 52.37
C CYS A 445 36.85 -27.64 52.45
N LYS A 446 37.28 -27.31 53.68
CA LYS A 446 38.59 -26.73 53.90
C LYS A 446 39.62 -27.74 53.38
N GLU A 447 40.61 -27.19 52.70
CA GLU A 447 41.72 -27.83 51.95
C GLU A 447 42.25 -29.14 52.56
#